data_AF-A0A399R4L8-F1
#
_entry.id   AF-A0A399R4L8-F1
#
_cell.length_a   1.000
_cell.length_b   1.000
_cell.length_c   1.000
_cell.angle_alpha   90.00
_cell.angle_beta   90.00
_cell.angle_gamma   90.00
#
_symmetry.space_group_name_H-M   'P 1'
#
loop_
_entity.id
_entity.type
_entity.pdbx_description
1 polymer ?
#
loop_
_entity_poly.entity_id
_entity_poly.type
_entity_poly.pdbx_seq_one_letter_code
_entity_poly.pdbx_strand_id
1 'polypeptide(L)'
;MDAYRLTSIRLLAGAVLMAGLVACGEEDVRETVTLQVEQAPEYMLPSREPEGDRTALSALAQETIGRLRGIIESNSLRRLTRLAGSQSGFVSNFAGASHGDHWDLLRRTGFDPILRLEELLDGPYGVKMVAGETWYVWPDLAALEPEALLPERLNFSQRARLEELVGEAGIAQVREGRGYPGIRTAIAEDGRWLYYVHEISGEE
;
A
#
# COMPACT_ATOMS: atom_id res chain seq x y z
N MET A 1 -61.39 -30.55 -10.75
CA MET A 1 -61.87 -31.85 -11.26
C MET A 1 -62.95 -31.54 -12.29
N ASP A 2 -62.99 -32.37 -13.34
CA ASP A 2 -63.99 -32.38 -14.41
C ASP A 2 -63.91 -31.28 -15.47
N ALA A 3 -64.17 -31.50 -16.76
CA ALA A 3 -64.18 -32.68 -17.62
C ALA A 3 -64.67 -32.16 -19.00
N TYR A 4 -63.92 -32.48 -20.06
CA TYR A 4 -64.42 -32.89 -21.37
C TYR A 4 -65.35 -31.99 -22.22
N ARG A 5 -64.84 -31.78 -23.46
CA ARG A 5 -65.49 -31.96 -24.78
C ARG A 5 -66.65 -31.05 -25.19
N LEU A 6 -66.57 -30.51 -26.41
CA LEU A 6 -67.22 -31.02 -27.65
C LEU A 6 -67.07 -29.92 -28.73
N THR A 7 -66.45 -30.17 -29.89
CA THR A 7 -67.06 -30.62 -31.17
C THR A 7 -67.79 -29.52 -31.97
N SER A 8 -67.58 -29.55 -33.30
CA SER A 8 -68.40 -28.98 -34.40
C SER A 8 -67.85 -27.68 -35.01
N ILE A 9 -67.26 -27.69 -36.23
CA ILE A 9 -67.86 -27.77 -37.58
C ILE A 9 -68.77 -26.57 -37.92
N ARG A 10 -68.28 -25.68 -38.82
CA ARG A 10 -68.94 -24.99 -39.97
C ARG A 10 -68.11 -23.76 -40.34
N LEU A 11 -67.42 -23.71 -41.48
CA LEU A 11 -67.89 -23.36 -42.83
C LEU A 11 -68.64 -22.02 -42.93
N LEU A 12 -68.11 -21.20 -43.84
CA LEU A 12 -68.74 -20.16 -44.67
C LEU A 12 -68.82 -18.72 -44.16
N ALA A 13 -68.32 -17.86 -45.07
CA ALA A 13 -68.75 -16.50 -45.39
C ALA A 13 -68.59 -15.47 -44.26
N GLY A 14 -68.03 -14.30 -44.49
CA GLY A 14 -67.97 -13.52 -45.71
C GLY A 14 -68.11 -12.08 -45.25
N ALA A 15 -67.19 -11.24 -45.74
CA ALA A 15 -67.24 -9.79 -45.84
C ALA A 15 -67.76 -8.97 -44.63
N VAL A 16 -66.98 -7.95 -44.25
CA VAL A 16 -67.35 -6.52 -44.36
C VAL A 16 -66.69 -5.67 -43.24
N LEU A 17 -66.27 -4.47 -43.68
CA LEU A 17 -66.02 -3.22 -42.95
C LEU A 17 -64.67 -2.95 -42.26
N MET A 18 -63.90 -2.11 -42.96
CA MET A 18 -63.26 -0.88 -42.47
C MET A 18 -63.68 -0.41 -41.06
N ALA A 19 -62.71 -0.22 -40.18
CA ALA A 19 -62.60 0.97 -39.33
C ALA A 19 -61.19 1.02 -38.72
N GLY A 20 -60.47 2.11 -38.98
CA GLY A 20 -59.17 2.36 -38.37
C GLY A 20 -59.28 2.57 -36.86
N LEU A 21 -58.36 1.96 -36.12
CA LEU A 21 -57.94 2.41 -34.80
C LEU A 21 -56.40 2.39 -34.79
N VAL A 22 -55.85 3.58 -34.90
CA VAL A 22 -54.52 3.93 -34.40
C VAL A 22 -54.59 3.97 -32.87
N ALA A 23 -53.49 3.60 -32.23
CA ALA A 23 -53.20 3.56 -30.78
C ALA A 23 -53.68 2.27 -30.08
N CYS A 24 -52.88 1.56 -29.27
CA CYS A 24 -51.75 2.01 -28.46
C CYS A 24 -50.58 1.01 -28.53
N GLY A 25 -49.44 1.47 -29.01
CA GLY A 25 -48.13 0.96 -28.60
C GLY A 25 -47.39 2.17 -28.07
N GLU A 26 -47.48 2.42 -26.77
CA GLU A 26 -46.66 3.43 -26.11
C GLU A 26 -45.23 2.90 -26.11
N GLU A 27 -44.52 3.22 -27.19
CA GLU A 27 -43.10 2.95 -27.32
C GLU A 27 -42.40 3.96 -26.42
N ASP A 28 -42.08 3.51 -25.21
CA ASP A 28 -41.34 4.25 -24.20
C ASP A 28 -39.95 4.58 -24.79
N VAL A 29 -39.87 5.72 -25.49
CA VAL A 29 -38.63 6.25 -26.04
C VAL A 29 -37.76 6.62 -24.86
N ARG A 30 -36.91 5.68 -24.45
CA ARG A 30 -35.87 5.93 -23.46
C ARG A 30 -34.87 6.92 -24.06
N GLU A 31 -35.12 8.19 -23.78
CA GLU A 31 -34.25 9.30 -24.13
C GLU A 31 -32.87 9.03 -23.51
N THR A 32 -31.92 8.63 -24.36
CA THR A 32 -30.59 8.21 -23.90
C THR A 32 -29.77 9.48 -23.72
N VAL A 33 -29.80 10.02 -22.50
CA VAL A 33 -28.97 11.18 -22.14
C VAL A 33 -27.51 10.75 -22.11
N THR A 34 -26.74 11.16 -23.12
CA THR A 34 -25.30 10.95 -23.15
C THR A 34 -24.63 12.09 -22.38
N LEU A 35 -24.26 11.83 -21.13
CA LEU A 35 -23.48 12.78 -20.34
C LEU A 35 -22.05 12.77 -20.88
N GLN A 36 -21.59 13.90 -21.44
CA GLN A 36 -20.16 14.11 -21.68
C GLN A 36 -19.50 14.38 -20.33
N VAL A 37 -18.96 13.31 -19.73
CA VAL A 37 -18.14 13.41 -18.52
C VAL A 37 -16.75 13.83 -18.96
N GLU A 38 -16.26 14.98 -18.47
CA GLU A 38 -14.85 15.34 -18.62
C GLU A 38 -13.98 14.20 -18.12
N GLN A 39 -12.86 13.92 -18.80
CA GLN A 39 -11.99 12.80 -18.42
C GLN A 39 -11.67 12.86 -16.93
N ALA A 40 -11.72 11.70 -16.27
CA ALA A 40 -11.35 11.60 -14.86
C ALA A 40 -9.95 12.21 -14.68
N PRO A 41 -9.76 13.08 -13.68
CA PRO A 41 -8.48 13.75 -13.48
C PRO A 41 -7.37 12.71 -13.28
N GLU A 42 -6.15 13.05 -13.69
CA GLU A 42 -5.03 12.10 -13.88
C GLU A 42 -4.72 11.23 -12.65
N TYR A 43 -5.04 11.70 -11.45
CA TYR A 43 -4.90 10.96 -10.18
C TYR A 43 -5.96 9.86 -9.94
N MET A 44 -7.05 9.81 -10.73
CA MET A 44 -8.13 8.81 -10.67
C MET A 44 -7.91 7.67 -11.68
N LEU A 45 -7.00 7.85 -12.63
CA LEU A 45 -6.53 6.73 -13.44
C LEU A 45 -5.80 5.76 -12.48
N PRO A 46 -5.98 4.43 -12.60
CA PRO A 46 -5.06 3.52 -11.95
C PRO A 46 -3.68 3.92 -12.42
N SER A 47 -2.90 4.53 -11.53
CA SER A 47 -1.51 4.78 -11.80
C SER A 47 -0.97 3.42 -12.20
N ARG A 48 -0.52 3.27 -13.45
CA ARG A 48 0.52 2.29 -13.71
C ARG A 48 1.53 2.67 -12.64
N GLU A 49 1.71 1.79 -11.64
CA GLU A 49 2.75 2.03 -10.64
C GLU A 49 3.93 2.54 -11.46
N PRO A 50 4.55 3.68 -11.12
CA PRO A 50 5.88 3.86 -11.62
C PRO A 50 6.55 2.57 -11.16
N GLU A 51 6.78 1.67 -12.11
CA GLU A 51 7.70 0.56 -11.99
C GLU A 51 9.03 1.32 -11.95
N GLY A 52 9.23 2.04 -10.84
CA GLY A 52 10.48 2.66 -10.50
C GLY A 52 11.36 1.45 -10.47
N ASP A 53 12.14 1.33 -11.55
CA ASP A 53 13.00 0.21 -11.89
C ASP A 53 13.47 -0.38 -10.57
N ARG A 54 12.80 -1.47 -10.12
CA ARG A 54 12.97 -1.99 -8.76
C ARG A 54 14.36 -2.58 -8.79
N THR A 55 15.32 -1.70 -8.55
CA THR A 55 16.73 -1.98 -8.79
C THR A 55 17.01 -3.14 -7.88
N ALA A 56 17.30 -4.29 -8.50
CA ALA A 56 17.49 -5.51 -7.75
C ALA A 56 18.51 -5.24 -6.64
N LEU A 57 18.20 -5.72 -5.43
CA LEU A 57 19.13 -5.62 -4.31
C LEU A 57 20.49 -6.16 -4.73
N SER A 58 21.54 -5.42 -4.41
CA SER A 58 22.90 -5.90 -4.60
C SER A 58 23.12 -7.23 -3.86
N ALA A 59 24.07 -8.04 -4.32
CA ALA A 59 24.41 -9.31 -3.65
C ALA A 59 24.79 -9.09 -2.17
N LEU A 60 25.50 -8.00 -1.87
CA LEU A 60 25.92 -7.66 -0.50
C LEU A 60 24.71 -7.24 0.37
N ALA A 61 23.75 -6.50 -0.19
CA ALA A 61 22.52 -6.18 0.53
C ALA A 61 21.67 -7.44 0.78
N GLN A 62 21.57 -8.34 -0.20
CA GLN A 62 20.89 -9.64 -0.04
C GLN A 62 21.55 -10.51 1.05
N GLU A 63 22.88 -10.53 1.11
CA GLU A 63 23.61 -11.22 2.19
C GLU A 63 23.26 -10.64 3.56
N THR A 64 23.21 -9.32 3.69
CA THR A 64 22.85 -8.67 4.95
C THR A 64 21.41 -8.98 5.34
N ILE A 65 20.47 -8.99 4.39
CA ILE A 65 19.10 -9.46 4.65
C ILE A 65 19.11 -10.92 5.12
N GLY A 66 19.87 -11.81 4.48
CA GLY A 66 19.98 -13.20 4.90
C GLY A 66 20.49 -13.35 6.34
N ARG A 67 21.47 -12.51 6.75
CA ARG A 67 21.94 -12.46 8.14
C ARG A 67 20.84 -11.98 9.10
N LEU A 68 20.09 -10.94 8.73
CA LEU A 68 18.98 -10.44 9.54
C LEU A 68 17.86 -11.48 9.68
N ARG A 69 17.52 -12.20 8.60
CA ARG A 69 16.54 -13.30 8.61
C ARG A 69 16.98 -14.43 9.55
N GLY A 70 18.24 -14.84 9.51
CA GLY A 70 18.76 -15.83 10.46
C GLY A 70 18.73 -15.36 11.93
N ILE A 71 18.81 -14.05 12.18
CA ILE A 71 18.64 -13.46 13.52
C ILE A 71 17.17 -13.51 13.94
N ILE A 72 16.26 -13.13 13.03
CA ILE A 72 14.80 -13.16 13.21
C ILE A 72 14.33 -14.56 13.54
N GLU A 73 14.71 -15.56 12.75
CA GLU A 73 14.37 -16.97 12.96
C GLU A 73 14.83 -17.48 14.34
N SER A 74 16.00 -17.02 14.79
CA SER A 74 16.53 -17.37 16.12
C SER A 74 15.95 -16.54 17.28
N ASN A 75 15.11 -15.55 16.97
CA ASN A 75 14.52 -14.57 17.89
C ASN A 75 15.54 -14.03 18.92
N SER A 76 16.74 -13.67 18.47
CA SER A 76 17.88 -13.38 19.35
C SER A 76 18.25 -11.91 19.37
N LEU A 77 17.75 -11.17 20.38
CA LEU A 77 18.08 -9.75 20.56
C LEU A 77 19.60 -9.53 20.72
N ARG A 78 20.27 -10.44 21.44
CA ARG A 78 21.73 -10.42 21.57
C ARG A 78 22.45 -10.48 20.23
N ARG A 79 21.98 -11.29 19.27
CA ARG A 79 22.58 -11.37 17.94
C ARG A 79 22.29 -10.11 17.13
N LEU A 80 21.09 -9.57 17.24
CA LEU A 80 20.71 -8.29 16.62
C LEU A 80 21.62 -7.16 17.08
N THR A 81 21.77 -6.97 18.40
CA THR A 81 22.67 -5.97 19.00
C THR A 81 24.13 -6.16 18.58
N ARG A 82 24.60 -7.42 18.50
CA ARG A 82 25.96 -7.71 18.05
C ARG A 82 26.18 -7.33 16.59
N LEU A 83 25.22 -7.63 15.71
CA LEU A 83 25.31 -7.26 14.31
C LEU A 83 25.31 -5.74 14.17
N ALA A 84 24.37 -5.05 14.82
CA ALA A 84 24.32 -3.59 14.86
C ALA A 84 25.65 -2.97 15.32
N GLY A 85 26.19 -3.45 16.44
CA GLY A 85 27.45 -2.94 16.99
C GLY A 85 28.69 -3.25 16.15
N SER A 86 28.61 -4.18 15.17
CA SER A 86 29.70 -4.44 14.22
C SER A 86 29.64 -3.54 12.98
N GLN A 87 28.55 -2.80 12.78
CA GLN A 87 28.36 -1.91 11.64
C GLN A 87 28.83 -0.51 12.01
N SER A 88 29.82 0.01 11.29
CA SER A 88 30.33 1.34 11.56
C SER A 88 29.24 2.39 11.28
N GLY A 89 28.97 3.24 12.28
CA GLY A 89 27.99 4.32 12.15
C GLY A 89 26.52 3.89 12.20
N PHE A 90 26.22 2.64 12.59
CA PHE A 90 24.84 2.18 12.69
C PHE A 90 24.02 2.94 13.73
N VAL A 91 22.78 3.29 13.38
CA VAL A 91 21.87 4.04 14.23
C VAL A 91 20.63 3.21 14.58
N SER A 92 20.41 2.96 15.88
CA SER A 92 19.15 2.40 16.39
C SER A 92 18.23 3.43 17.02
N ASN A 93 18.79 4.55 17.48
CA ASN A 93 18.07 5.62 18.15
C ASN A 93 18.88 6.93 18.05
N PHE A 94 18.20 8.06 18.23
CA PHE A 94 18.84 9.39 18.22
C PHE A 94 19.17 9.92 19.63
N ALA A 95 18.82 9.18 20.68
CA ALA A 95 19.06 9.55 22.08
C ALA A 95 20.46 9.15 22.60
N GLY A 96 21.29 8.49 21.77
CA GLY A 96 22.65 8.06 22.13
C GLY A 96 22.70 6.84 23.05
N ALA A 97 21.58 6.15 23.28
CA ALA A 97 21.56 4.91 24.06
C ALA A 97 22.22 3.77 23.29
N SER A 98 22.79 2.79 24.01
CA SER A 98 23.31 1.59 23.36
C SER A 98 22.19 0.84 22.61
N HIS A 99 22.52 0.17 21.50
CA HIS A 99 21.51 -0.55 20.71
C HIS A 99 20.80 -1.62 21.53
N GLY A 100 21.54 -2.29 22.44
CA GLY A 100 21.00 -3.31 23.33
C GLY A 100 20.00 -2.72 24.33
N ASP A 101 20.39 -1.65 25.04
CA ASP A 101 19.52 -1.02 26.04
C ASP A 101 18.26 -0.44 25.40
N HIS A 102 18.40 0.19 24.23
CA HIS A 102 17.28 0.77 23.51
C HIS A 102 16.25 -0.30 23.11
N TRP A 103 16.69 -1.39 22.47
CA TRP A 103 15.78 -2.43 22.01
C TRP A 103 15.23 -3.30 23.15
N ASP A 104 15.99 -3.50 24.23
CA ASP A 104 15.47 -4.14 25.43
C ASP A 104 14.36 -3.29 26.07
N LEU A 105 14.56 -1.97 26.16
CA LEU A 105 13.54 -1.05 26.64
C LEU A 105 12.27 -1.14 25.78
N LEU A 106 12.39 -1.04 24.45
CA LEU A 106 11.25 -1.16 23.55
C LEU A 106 10.47 -2.46 23.78
N ARG A 107 11.18 -3.58 23.92
CA ARG A 107 10.57 -4.89 24.16
C ARG A 107 9.81 -4.93 25.48
N ARG A 108 10.38 -4.33 26.53
CA ARG A 108 9.75 -4.23 27.86
C ARG A 108 8.55 -3.29 27.88
N THR A 109 8.47 -2.34 26.96
CA THR A 109 7.32 -1.45 26.78
C THR A 109 6.30 -1.98 25.77
N GLY A 110 6.44 -3.24 25.32
CA GLY A 110 5.47 -3.91 24.45
C GLY A 110 5.76 -3.83 22.96
N PHE A 111 6.88 -3.25 22.55
CA PHE A 111 7.32 -3.21 21.15
C PHE A 111 8.40 -4.26 20.90
N ASP A 112 8.10 -5.35 20.20
CA ASP A 112 9.11 -6.37 19.86
C ASP A 112 9.92 -5.96 18.62
N PRO A 113 11.20 -5.58 18.75
CA PRO A 113 12.02 -5.09 17.64
C PRO A 113 12.34 -6.18 16.61
N ILE A 114 12.30 -7.46 16.97
CA ILE A 114 12.59 -8.55 16.03
C ILE A 114 11.38 -8.81 15.13
N LEU A 115 10.19 -8.90 15.74
CA LEU A 115 8.94 -9.05 15.00
C LEU A 115 8.74 -7.88 14.02
N ARG A 116 8.99 -6.65 14.48
CA ARG A 116 8.83 -5.45 13.65
C ARG A 116 9.85 -5.37 12.51
N LEU A 117 11.05 -5.93 12.71
CA LEU A 117 12.04 -6.04 11.65
C LEU A 117 11.63 -7.08 10.60
N GLU A 118 11.03 -8.20 11.02
CA GLU A 118 10.47 -9.20 10.11
C GLU A 118 9.38 -8.61 9.22
N GLU A 119 8.40 -7.96 9.82
CA GLU A 119 7.31 -7.28 9.12
C GLU A 119 7.84 -6.24 8.10
N LEU A 120 8.86 -5.46 8.48
CA LEU A 120 9.49 -4.50 7.57
C LEU A 120 10.14 -5.19 6.38
N LEU A 121 10.95 -6.23 6.61
CA LEU A 121 11.70 -6.91 5.56
C LEU A 121 10.82 -7.75 4.64
N ASP A 122 9.61 -8.13 5.07
CA ASP A 122 8.58 -8.75 4.23
C ASP A 122 7.88 -7.73 3.31
N GLY A 123 7.95 -6.45 3.68
CA GLY A 123 7.42 -5.35 2.91
C GLY A 123 8.29 -4.92 1.72
N PRO A 124 7.75 -4.03 0.86
CA PRO A 124 8.49 -3.46 -0.25
C PRO A 124 9.58 -2.50 0.26
N TYR A 125 10.69 -2.43 -0.48
CA TYR A 125 11.72 -1.41 -0.30
C TYR A 125 11.70 -0.38 -1.43
N GLY A 126 12.23 0.79 -1.09
CA GLY A 126 12.52 1.86 -2.03
C GLY A 126 14.02 2.06 -2.15
N VAL A 127 14.42 2.81 -3.16
CA VAL A 127 15.82 3.13 -3.43
C VAL A 127 16.01 4.63 -3.25
N LYS A 128 17.01 5.03 -2.46
CA LYS A 128 17.37 6.43 -2.21
C LYS A 128 18.86 6.63 -2.46
N MET A 129 19.22 7.70 -3.16
CA MET A 129 20.62 8.10 -3.35
C MET A 129 21.01 9.10 -2.26
N VAL A 130 21.98 8.76 -1.41
CA VAL A 130 22.44 9.62 -0.31
C VAL A 130 23.95 9.81 -0.45
N ALA A 131 24.39 11.05 -0.65
CA ALA A 131 25.80 11.40 -0.84
C ALA A 131 26.53 10.56 -1.92
N GLY A 132 25.81 10.12 -2.96
CA GLY A 132 26.35 9.28 -4.03
C GLY A 132 26.36 7.78 -3.73
N GLU A 133 25.82 7.35 -2.59
CA GLU A 133 25.60 5.94 -2.25
C GLU A 133 24.14 5.54 -2.47
N THR A 134 23.92 4.37 -3.05
CA THR A 134 22.59 3.77 -3.19
C THR A 134 22.18 3.10 -1.89
N TRP A 135 21.04 3.50 -1.32
CA TRP A 135 20.45 2.93 -0.11
C TRP A 135 19.12 2.24 -0.44
N TYR A 136 18.97 1.02 0.04
CA TYR A 136 17.71 0.28 0.04
C TYR A 136 17.00 0.52 1.37
N VAL A 137 15.79 1.08 1.33
CA VAL A 137 15.07 1.55 2.51
C VAL A 137 13.73 0.84 2.64
N TRP A 138 13.44 0.32 3.83
CA TRP A 138 12.16 -0.27 4.20
C TRP A 138 11.44 0.60 5.25
N PRO A 139 10.13 0.83 5.10
CA PRO A 139 9.35 0.54 3.89
C PRO A 139 9.76 1.46 2.73
N ASP A 140 9.37 1.12 1.51
CA ASP A 140 9.52 1.96 0.31
C ASP A 140 9.05 3.41 0.48
N LEU A 141 7.99 3.66 1.25
CA LEU A 141 7.52 5.02 1.56
C LEU A 141 8.57 5.84 2.32
N ALA A 142 9.41 5.19 3.13
CA ALA A 142 10.49 5.85 3.85
C ALA A 142 11.67 6.24 2.95
N ALA A 143 11.72 5.76 1.70
CA ALA A 143 12.68 6.21 0.70
C ALA A 143 12.27 7.53 0.03
N LEU A 144 10.99 7.92 0.10
CA LEU A 144 10.48 9.12 -0.54
C LEU A 144 10.98 10.39 0.15
N GLU A 145 11.15 11.45 -0.63
CA GLU A 145 11.34 12.79 -0.07
C GLU A 145 10.02 13.32 0.52
N PRO A 146 10.09 14.24 1.52
CA PRO A 146 8.90 14.73 2.21
C PRO A 146 7.80 15.25 1.27
N GLU A 147 8.17 15.96 0.21
CA GLU A 147 7.22 16.51 -0.76
C GLU A 147 6.48 15.40 -1.53
N ALA A 148 7.16 14.28 -1.81
CA ALA A 148 6.59 13.13 -2.51
C ALA A 148 5.77 12.20 -1.59
N LEU A 149 6.03 12.26 -0.29
CA LEU A 149 5.32 11.47 0.73
C LEU A 149 3.93 12.02 1.08
N LEU A 150 3.64 13.27 0.71
CA LEU A 150 2.34 13.90 0.97
C LEU A 150 1.16 13.00 0.52
N PRO A 151 0.16 12.74 1.38
CA PRO A 151 -0.96 11.84 1.06
C PRO A 151 -1.66 12.18 -0.26
N GLU A 152 -1.72 13.45 -0.62
CA GLU A 152 -2.35 13.99 -1.81
C GLU A 152 -1.57 13.64 -3.10
N ARG A 153 -0.28 13.30 -2.98
CA ARG A 153 0.57 12.84 -4.10
C ARG A 153 0.64 11.32 -4.21
N LEU A 154 0.25 10.61 -3.16
CA LEU A 154 0.22 9.15 -3.14
C LEU A 154 -1.02 8.62 -3.84
N ASN A 155 -0.87 7.48 -4.51
CA ASN A 155 -2.01 6.74 -5.03
C ASN A 155 -2.81 6.10 -3.88
N PHE A 156 -4.00 5.56 -4.20
CA PHE A 156 -4.90 5.00 -3.20
C PHE A 156 -4.26 3.90 -2.34
N SER A 157 -3.51 2.97 -2.95
CA SER A 157 -2.85 1.86 -2.25
C SER A 157 -1.75 2.35 -1.32
N GLN A 158 -0.89 3.25 -1.81
CA GLN A 158 0.17 3.86 -1.03
C GLN A 158 -0.36 4.68 0.15
N ARG A 159 -1.47 5.40 -0.05
CA ARG A 159 -2.12 6.19 1.01
C ARG A 159 -2.68 5.30 2.10
N ALA A 160 -3.39 4.24 1.74
CA ALA A 160 -3.91 3.26 2.70
C ALA A 160 -2.77 2.60 3.49
N ARG A 161 -1.67 2.24 2.81
CA ARG A 161 -0.50 1.66 3.49
C ARG A 161 0.22 2.68 4.38
N LEU A 162 0.32 3.94 3.96
CA LEU A 162 0.87 4.99 4.82
C LEU A 162 0.05 5.11 6.10
N GLU A 163 -1.28 5.16 5.99
CA GLU A 163 -2.20 5.22 7.12
C GLU A 163 -2.05 4.02 8.06
N GLU A 164 -1.94 2.80 7.53
CA GLU A 164 -1.68 1.60 8.32
C GLU A 164 -0.34 1.66 9.07
N LEU A 165 0.71 2.17 8.42
CA LEU A 165 2.06 2.17 8.95
C LEU A 165 2.31 3.25 10.01
N VAL A 166 1.70 4.43 9.87
CA VAL A 166 2.00 5.59 10.74
C VAL A 166 0.80 6.16 11.48
N GLY A 167 -0.42 5.72 11.15
CA GLY A 167 -1.66 6.22 11.74
C GLY A 167 -1.96 7.70 11.42
N GLU A 168 -3.06 8.20 11.96
CA GLU A 168 -3.50 9.59 11.75
C GLU A 168 -2.48 10.63 12.23
N ALA A 169 -1.85 10.38 13.39
CA ALA A 169 -0.83 11.27 13.95
C ALA A 169 0.41 11.35 13.04
N GLY A 170 0.85 10.23 12.46
CA GLY A 170 1.94 10.22 11.49
C GLY A 170 1.56 10.92 10.19
N ILE A 171 0.31 10.76 9.71
CA ILE A 171 -0.19 11.49 8.53
C ILE A 171 -0.14 13.00 8.76
N ALA A 172 -0.52 13.47 9.95
CA ALA A 172 -0.43 14.90 10.29
C ALA A 172 1.03 15.40 10.18
N GLN A 173 1.99 14.65 10.72
CA GLN A 173 3.42 14.98 10.60
C GLN A 173 3.90 15.04 9.15
N VAL A 174 3.48 14.09 8.31
CA VAL A 174 3.81 14.11 6.87
C VAL A 174 3.25 15.37 6.21
N ARG A 175 2.02 15.79 6.54
CA ARG A 175 1.41 17.02 6.01
C ARG A 175 2.13 18.30 6.45
N GLU A 176 2.81 18.28 7.59
CA GLU A 176 3.71 19.37 8.03
C GLU A 176 5.02 19.42 7.24
N GLY A 177 5.23 18.52 6.27
CA GLY A 177 6.47 18.41 5.51
C GLY A 177 7.57 17.67 6.26
N ARG A 178 7.25 16.92 7.32
CA ARG A 178 8.21 16.01 7.95
C ARG A 178 8.42 14.79 7.07
N GLY A 179 9.60 14.20 7.16
CA GLY A 179 9.89 12.90 6.54
C GLY A 179 9.05 11.77 7.14
N TYR A 180 9.23 10.55 6.65
CA TYR A 180 8.49 9.38 7.09
C TYR A 180 8.62 9.15 8.62
N PRO A 181 7.52 9.25 9.39
CA PRO A 181 7.58 9.31 10.86
C PRO A 181 7.43 7.94 11.53
N GLY A 182 7.55 6.84 10.78
CA GLY A 182 7.37 5.48 11.28
C GLY A 182 8.67 4.69 11.42
N ILE A 183 8.51 3.41 11.77
CA ILE A 183 9.59 2.42 11.85
C ILE A 183 10.23 2.23 10.48
N ARG A 184 11.56 2.27 10.42
CA ARG A 184 12.28 2.14 9.16
C ARG A 184 13.67 1.55 9.35
N THR A 185 14.17 0.90 8.30
CA THR A 185 15.53 0.36 8.23
C THR A 185 16.14 0.62 6.87
N ALA A 186 17.46 0.72 6.78
CA ALA A 186 18.16 0.85 5.51
C ALA A 186 19.43 0.03 5.43
N ILE A 187 19.72 -0.47 4.23
CA ILE A 187 20.92 -1.22 3.88
C ILE A 187 21.53 -0.54 2.66
N ALA A 188 22.82 -0.18 2.73
CA ALA A 188 23.54 0.37 1.59
C ALA A 188 23.81 -0.71 0.52
N GLU A 189 24.09 -0.28 -0.70
CA GLU A 189 24.48 -1.15 -1.81
C GLU A 189 25.73 -1.99 -1.52
N ASP A 190 26.63 -1.50 -0.67
CA ASP A 190 27.81 -2.25 -0.20
C ASP A 190 27.50 -3.28 0.91
N GLY A 191 26.23 -3.42 1.31
CA GLY A 191 25.75 -4.36 2.32
C GLY A 191 25.84 -3.86 3.76
N ARG A 192 26.33 -2.64 4.03
CA ARG A 192 26.27 -2.08 5.39
C ARG A 192 24.83 -1.89 5.82
N TRP A 193 24.49 -2.40 7.00
CA TRP A 193 23.22 -2.06 7.65
C TRP A 193 23.39 -0.70 8.32
N LEU A 194 22.59 0.28 7.93
CA LEU A 194 22.82 1.70 8.24
C LEU A 194 22.04 2.14 9.47
N TYR A 195 20.75 1.81 9.52
CA TYR A 195 19.91 2.13 10.66
C TYR A 195 18.75 1.15 10.78
N TYR A 196 18.22 1.07 12.00
CA TYR A 196 16.91 0.50 12.28
C TYR A 196 16.30 1.26 13.44
N VAL A 197 15.43 2.20 13.10
CA VAL A 197 14.90 3.20 14.04
C VAL A 197 13.40 3.03 14.21
N HIS A 198 12.97 3.27 15.43
CA HIS A 198 11.58 3.41 15.81
C HIS A 198 11.32 4.90 16.07
N GLU A 199 10.71 5.59 15.11
CA GLU A 199 10.05 6.86 15.41
C GLU A 199 8.55 6.61 15.40
N ILE A 200 7.90 6.97 16.50
CA ILE A 200 6.59 7.61 16.56
C ILE A 200 6.65 8.50 17.81
N SER A 201 6.65 9.82 17.65
CA SER A 201 6.08 10.70 18.66
C SER A 201 5.42 11.91 18.00
N GLY A 202 4.12 11.98 18.20
CA GLY A 202 3.32 13.18 18.32
C GLY A 202 2.39 12.95 19.50
N GLU A 203 2.96 12.83 20.70
CA GLU A 203 2.20 13.03 21.94
C GLU A 203 2.50 14.47 22.39
N GLU A 204 1.51 15.36 22.20
CA GLU A 204 1.24 16.45 23.14
C GLU A 204 -0.09 16.18 23.83
#